data_AF-A0AAW0RQW1-F1
#
_entry.id   AF-A0AAW0RQW1-F1
#
_cell.length_a   1.000
_cell.length_b   1.000
_cell.length_c   1.000
_cell.angle_alpha   90.00
_cell.angle_beta   90.00
_cell.angle_gamma   90.00
#
_symmetry.space_group_name_H-M   'P 1'
#
loop_
_entity.id
_entity.type
_entity.pdbx_description
1 polymer ?
#
loop_
_entity_poly.entity_id
_entity_poly.type
_entity_poly.pdbx_seq_one_letter_code
_entity_poly.pdbx_strand_id
1 'polypeptide(L)' 'MQFSAIIFAAATQFAAGEACKCFTGSNINFGASRNCCSQSGGRWTGDDCAFAGTNGNLGKFNSCCGQNGANSDCE' A
#
# COMPACT_ATOMS: atom_id res chain seq x y z
N MET A 1 -10.70 43.70 22.55
CA MET A 1 -10.41 42.47 23.32
C MET A 1 -10.39 41.32 22.34
N GLN A 2 -9.19 40.85 22.00
CA GLN A 2 -8.95 39.64 21.21
C GLN A 2 -9.58 38.44 21.92
N PHE A 3 -10.29 37.58 21.18
CA PHE A 3 -10.40 36.18 21.54
C PHE A 3 -10.29 35.35 20.26
N SER A 4 -9.05 35.24 19.80
CA SER A 4 -8.64 34.23 18.85
C SER A 4 -8.67 32.87 19.56
N ALA A 5 -9.64 32.03 19.24
CA ALA A 5 -9.63 30.62 19.59
C ALA A 5 -9.74 29.80 18.31
N ILE A 6 -8.66 29.80 17.52
CA ILE A 6 -8.53 28.89 16.39
C ILE A 6 -8.00 27.58 16.97
N ILE A 7 -8.91 26.66 17.26
CA ILE A 7 -8.56 25.29 17.65
C ILE A 7 -8.04 24.60 16.39
N PHE A 8 -6.72 24.49 16.27
CA PHE A 8 -6.08 23.69 15.23
C PHE A 8 -6.33 22.20 15.52
N ALA A 9 -7.39 21.66 14.93
CA ALA A 9 -7.55 20.22 14.81
C ALA A 9 -6.52 19.70 13.81
N ALA A 10 -5.33 19.34 14.30
CA ALA A 10 -4.38 18.57 13.53
C ALA A 10 -4.90 17.13 13.41
N ALA A 11 -5.81 16.90 12.47
CA ALA A 11 -6.02 15.56 11.95
C ALA A 11 -4.72 15.18 11.25
N THR A 12 -3.82 14.48 11.94
CA THR A 12 -2.78 13.71 11.28
C THR A 12 -3.50 12.62 10.49
N GLN A 13 -3.82 12.97 9.25
CA GLN A 13 -4.15 12.03 8.19
C GLN A 13 -2.91 11.16 8.09
N PHE A 14 -2.90 10.04 8.82
CA PHE A 14 -2.02 8.95 8.47
C PHE A 14 -2.40 8.65 7.03
N ALA A 15 -1.54 9.07 6.11
CA ALA A 15 -1.56 8.59 4.76
C ALA A 15 -1.54 7.06 4.93
N ALA A 16 -2.70 6.44 4.78
CA ALA A 16 -2.81 5.04 4.46
C ALA A 16 -2.06 4.92 3.14
N GLY A 17 -0.74 4.75 3.24
CA GLY A 17 0.03 4.28 2.12
C GLY A 17 -0.43 2.87 1.95
N GLU A 18 -1.41 2.69 1.05
CA GLU A 18 -1.96 1.43 0.60
C GLU A 18 -0.84 0.38 0.66
N ALA A 19 -0.88 -0.47 1.69
CA ALA A 19 0.17 -1.38 2.05
C ALA A 19 -0.24 -2.74 1.46
N CYS A 20 0.18 -2.98 0.22
CA CYS A 20 -0.39 -4.04 -0.59
C CYS A 20 0.31 -5.36 -0.40
N LYS A 21 -0.49 -6.42 -0.40
CA LYS A 21 -0.04 -7.81 -0.33
C LYS A 21 -0.78 -8.67 -1.34
N CYS A 22 -0.07 -9.67 -1.86
CA CYS A 22 -0.64 -10.77 -2.60
C CYS A 22 -1.05 -11.89 -1.63
N PHE A 23 -2.24 -12.44 -1.82
CA PHE A 23 -2.81 -13.53 -1.04
C PHE A 23 -3.10 -14.74 -1.93
N THR A 24 -2.60 -15.91 -1.57
CA THR A 24 -2.98 -17.17 -2.20
C THR A 24 -3.95 -17.89 -1.26
N GLY A 25 -5.25 -17.77 -1.54
CA GLY A 25 -6.31 -18.18 -0.62
C GLY A 25 -6.30 -17.31 0.64
N SER A 26 -6.23 -17.91 1.84
CA SER A 26 -6.10 -17.18 3.11
C SER A 26 -4.66 -16.89 3.52
N ASN A 27 -3.66 -17.33 2.75
CA ASN A 27 -2.24 -17.16 3.11
C ASN A 27 -1.60 -16.02 2.32
N ILE A 28 -0.81 -15.20 3.00
CA ILE A 28 0.00 -14.16 2.34
C ILE A 28 1.10 -14.84 1.54
N ASN A 29 1.19 -14.51 0.26
CA ASN A 29 2.27 -14.95 -0.60
C ASN A 29 3.39 -13.89 -0.58
N PHE A 30 4.21 -13.91 0.47
CA PHE A 30 5.30 -12.94 0.67
C PHE A 30 6.28 -12.86 -0.51
N GLY A 31 6.55 -14.00 -1.16
CA GLY A 31 7.41 -14.05 -2.35
C GLY A 31 6.82 -13.24 -3.50
N ALA A 32 5.54 -13.47 -3.82
CA ALA A 32 4.82 -12.72 -4.82
C ALA A 32 4.68 -11.25 -4.42
N SER A 33 4.25 -10.94 -3.18
CA SER A 33 4.10 -9.58 -2.67
C SER A 33 5.38 -8.76 -2.85
N ARG A 34 6.54 -9.30 -2.42
CA ARG A 34 7.82 -8.61 -2.54
C ARG A 34 8.23 -8.39 -4.00
N ASN A 35 8.09 -9.42 -4.83
CA ASN A 35 8.45 -9.33 -6.24
C ASN A 35 7.55 -8.34 -7.00
N CYS A 36 6.23 -8.46 -6.82
CA CYS A 36 5.23 -7.60 -7.43
C CYS A 36 5.37 -6.16 -6.93
N CYS A 37 5.74 -5.95 -5.67
CA CYS A 37 6.01 -4.62 -5.13
C CYS A 37 7.11 -3.90 -5.91
N SER A 38 8.25 -4.57 -6.08
CA SER A 38 9.40 -4.05 -6.83
C SER A 38 9.02 -3.75 -8.29
N GLN A 39 8.33 -4.68 -8.96
CA GLN A 39 7.91 -4.51 -10.36
C GLN A 39 6.89 -3.39 -10.58
N SER A 40 6.09 -3.12 -9.55
CA SER A 40 5.03 -2.11 -9.57
C SER A 40 5.53 -0.75 -9.13
N GLY A 41 6.80 -0.60 -8.74
CA GLY A 41 7.36 0.67 -8.26
C GLY A 41 6.93 1.03 -6.85
N GLY A 42 6.46 0.06 -6.07
CA GLY A 42 6.20 0.22 -4.65
C GLY A 42 7.47 0.06 -3.80
N ARG A 43 7.38 0.43 -2.54
CA ARG A 43 8.46 0.29 -1.56
C ARG A 43 8.13 -0.84 -0.60
N TRP A 44 8.95 -1.89 -0.63
CA TRP A 44 8.83 -3.00 0.30
C TRP A 44 9.22 -2.55 1.72
N THR A 45 8.32 -2.71 2.69
CA THR A 45 8.55 -2.31 4.09
C THR A 45 9.05 -3.46 4.97
N GLY A 46 9.07 -4.68 4.44
CA GLY A 46 9.44 -5.90 5.16
C GLY A 46 8.32 -6.92 5.15
N ASP A 47 7.07 -6.45 5.24
CA ASP A 47 5.86 -7.25 5.28
C ASP A 47 4.87 -6.83 4.18
N ASP A 48 4.79 -5.53 3.90
CA ASP A 48 3.86 -4.93 2.95
C ASP A 48 4.56 -4.20 1.81
N CYS A 49 3.82 -3.96 0.73
CA CYS A 49 4.22 -3.05 -0.32
C CYS A 49 3.58 -1.67 -0.15
N ALA A 50 4.34 -0.68 0.31
CA ALA A 50 3.85 0.68 0.41
C ALA A 50 3.93 1.41 -0.93
N PHE A 51 2.82 1.97 -1.38
CA PHE A 51 2.77 2.84 -2.57
C PHE A 51 2.73 4.34 -2.23
N ALA A 52 2.58 4.70 -0.94
CA ALA A 52 2.63 6.10 -0.52
C ALA A 52 3.95 6.77 -0.90
N GLY A 53 3.86 7.90 -1.59
CA GLY A 53 5.02 8.67 -2.03
C GLY A 53 5.88 7.97 -3.08
N THR A 54 5.40 6.87 -3.67
CA THR A 54 6.05 6.25 -4.83
C THR A 54 5.25 6.55 -6.10
N ASN A 55 5.91 6.46 -7.26
CA ASN A 55 5.23 6.52 -8.57
C ASN A 55 4.75 5.11 -8.99
N GLY A 56 4.39 4.28 -8.02
CA GLY A 56 4.02 2.89 -8.26
C GLY A 56 2.58 2.75 -8.74
N ASN A 57 2.28 1.58 -9.33
CA ASN A 57 1.00 1.32 -9.98
C ASN A 57 0.31 0.11 -9.33
N LEU A 58 -0.78 0.37 -8.60
CA LEU A 58 -1.59 -0.65 -7.92
C LEU A 58 -2.18 -1.67 -8.90
N GLY A 59 -2.65 -1.23 -10.07
CA GLY A 59 -3.16 -2.14 -11.10
C GLY A 59 -2.08 -3.10 -11.63
N LYS A 60 -0.83 -2.63 -11.72
CA LYS A 60 0.32 -3.48 -12.08
C LYS A 60 0.65 -4.48 -10.97
N PHE A 61 0.52 -4.06 -9.71
CA PHE A 61 0.68 -4.95 -8.55
C PHE A 61 -0.39 -6.04 -8.53
N ASN A 62 -1.66 -5.64 -8.72
CA ASN A 62 -2.79 -6.56 -8.80
C ASN A 62 -2.63 -7.57 -9.94
N SER A 63 -2.28 -7.10 -11.14
CA SER A 63 -2.00 -7.98 -12.27
C SER A 63 -0.86 -8.96 -11.98
N CYS A 64 0.20 -8.51 -11.31
CA CYS A 64 1.31 -9.37 -10.93
C CYS A 64 0.91 -10.42 -9.90
N CYS A 65 0.11 -10.07 -8.88
CA CYS A 65 -0.44 -11.04 -7.95
C CYS A 65 -1.25 -12.10 -8.71
N GLY A 66 -2.14 -11.68 -9.61
CA GLY A 66 -2.96 -12.59 -10.43
C GLY A 66 -2.12 -13.56 -11.28
N GLN A 67 -1.03 -13.08 -11.88
CA GLN A 67 -0.08 -13.93 -12.62
C GLN A 67 0.64 -14.96 -11.74
N ASN A 68 0.76 -14.70 -10.44
CA ASN A 68 1.35 -15.62 -9.46
C ASN A 68 0.28 -16.52 -8.78
N GLY A 69 -0.96 -16.51 -9.27
CA GLY A 69 -2.06 -17.27 -8.66
C GLY A 69 -2.48 -16.72 -7.29
N ALA A 70 -2.28 -15.42 -7.08
CA ALA A 70 -2.63 -14.71 -5.85
C ALA A 70 -3.58 -13.54 -6.15
N ASN A 71 -4.25 -13.03 -5.13
CA ASN A 71 -5.10 -11.85 -5.20
C ASN A 71 -4.44 -10.69 -4.47
N SER A 72 -4.53 -9.48 -5.01
CA SER A 72 -4.07 -8.28 -4.32
C SER A 72 -5.12 -7.82 -3.31
N ASP A 73 -4.68 -7.36 -2.14
CA ASP A 73 -5.53 -6.67 -1.16
C ASP A 73 -5.70 -5.17 -1.46
N CYS A 74 -4.88 -4.64 -2.37
CA CYS A 74 -5.08 -3.31 -2.93
C CYS A 74 -5.75 -3.41 -4.30
N GLU A 75 -6.87 -2.72 -4.47
CA GLU A 75 -7.56 -2.52 -5.74
C GLU A 75 -7.42 -1.08 -6.23
#